data_AF-A0A7W1EA70-F1
#
_entry.id   AF-A0A7W1EA70-F1
#
_cell.length_a   1.000
_cell.length_b   1.000
_cell.length_c   1.000
_cell.angle_alpha   90.00
_cell.angle_beta   90.00
_cell.angle_gamma   90.00
#
_symmetry.space_group_name_H-M   'P 1'
#
loop_
_entity.id
_entity.type
_entity.pdbx_description
1 polymer ?
#
loop_
_entity_poly.entity_id
_entity_poly.type
_entity_poly.pdbx_seq_one_letter_code
_entity_poly.pdbx_strand_id
1 'polypeptide(L)' 'MTRPQTVAVRVSQMGGTLRGQGETTVKQSDDGIRLVSVAGGMLKVKDEVKLTFEIVARK' A
#
# COMPACT_ATOMS: atom_id res chain seq x y z
N MET A 1 7.50 0.20 -14.08
CA MET A 1 6.09 0.17 -14.53
C MET A 1 5.29 1.05 -13.60
N THR A 2 4.21 1.67 -14.06
CA THR A 2 3.37 2.54 -13.24
C THR A 2 1.92 2.12 -13.45
N ARG A 3 1.20 1.87 -12.36
CA ARG A 3 -0.20 1.45 -12.37
C ARG A 3 -1.02 2.37 -11.47
N PRO A 4 -2.18 2.87 -11.94
CA PRO A 4 -3.07 3.66 -11.10
C PRO A 4 -3.69 2.79 -10.01
N GLN A 5 -3.82 3.34 -8.80
CA GLN A 5 -4.47 2.72 -7.65
C GLN A 5 -5.51 3.68 -7.08
N THR A 6 -6.74 3.21 -6.90
CA THR A 6 -7.79 3.95 -6.20
C THR A 6 -7.83 3.48 -4.76
N VAL A 7 -7.66 4.40 -3.81
CA VAL A 7 -7.64 4.09 -2.38
C VAL A 7 -8.66 4.95 -1.64
N ALA A 8 -9.35 4.35 -0.67
CA ALA A 8 -10.21 5.09 0.23
C ALA A 8 -9.35 5.81 1.28
N VAL A 9 -9.64 7.09 1.52
CA VAL A 9 -8.92 7.92 2.50
C VAL A 9 -9.92 8.50 3.47
N ARG A 10 -9.69 8.34 4.77
CA ARG A 10 -10.34 9.10 5.82
C ARG A 10 -9.57 10.39 6.04
N VAL A 11 -10.24 11.53 5.85
CA VAL A 11 -9.63 12.85 6.02
C VAL A 11 -10.19 13.51 7.28
N SER A 12 -9.31 14.03 8.12
CA SER A 12 -9.66 14.88 9.26
C SER A 12 -8.89 16.19 9.22
N GLN A 13 -9.53 17.26 9.68
CA GLN A 13 -8.92 18.57 9.82
C GLN A 13 -8.80 18.90 11.29
N MET A 14 -7.62 19.38 11.70
CA MET A 14 -7.39 19.82 13.07
C MET A 14 -6.51 21.07 13.04
N GLY A 15 -7.11 22.21 13.34
CA GLY A 15 -6.50 23.53 13.12
C GLY A 15 -6.15 23.76 11.64
N GLY A 16 -4.93 24.24 11.38
CA GLY A 16 -4.39 24.46 10.02
C GLY A 16 -3.77 23.22 9.36
N THR A 17 -4.03 22.02 9.88
CA THR A 17 -3.46 20.77 9.37
C THR A 17 -4.56 19.83 8.88
N LEU A 18 -4.34 19.19 7.72
CA LEU A 18 -5.13 18.07 7.22
C LEU A 18 -4.38 16.76 7.45
N ARG A 19 -5.09 15.74 7.91
CA ARG A 19 -4.58 14.38 8.11
C ARG A 19 -5.42 13.42 7.28
N GLY A 20 -4.78 12.72 6.34
CA GLY A 20 -5.39 11.63 5.57
C GLY A 20 -4.86 10.29 6.07
N GLN A 21 -5.74 9.33 6.34
CA GLN A 21 -5.38 7.98 6.75
C GLN A 21 -6.12 6.95 5.90
N GLY A 22 -5.45 5.85 5.60
CA GLY A 22 -6.09 4.75 4.89
C GLY A 22 -5.23 3.51 4.80
N GLU A 23 -5.83 2.49 4.23
CA GLU A 23 -5.17 1.24 3.91
C GLU A 23 -5.64 0.73 2.55
N THR A 24 -4.77 0.00 1.88
CA THR A 24 -5.09 -0.70 0.64
C THR A 24 -4.26 -1.98 0.55
N THR A 25 -4.67 -2.89 -0.33
CA THR A 25 -3.88 -4.09 -0.66
C THR A 25 -3.55 -4.04 -2.14
N VAL A 26 -2.27 -4.25 -2.46
CA VAL A 26 -1.79 -4.38 -3.83
C VAL A 26 -1.17 -5.76 -4.04
N LYS A 27 -1.08 -6.21 -5.29
CA LYS A 27 -0.25 -7.37 -5.64
C LYS A 27 1.10 -6.87 -6.11
N GLN A 28 2.17 -7.29 -5.47
CA GLN A 28 3.51 -6.86 -5.88
C GLN A 28 3.87 -7.36 -7.29
N SER A 29 3.29 -8.49 -7.71
CA SER A 29 3.46 -9.02 -9.07
C SER A 29 2.85 -8.13 -10.15
N ASP A 30 1.80 -7.36 -9.85
CA ASP A 30 1.15 -6.44 -10.80
C ASP A 30 2.07 -5.27 -11.22
N ASP A 31 3.13 -5.02 -10.43
CA ASP A 31 4.17 -4.01 -10.66
C ASP A 31 5.52 -4.62 -11.09
N GLY A 32 5.53 -5.91 -11.44
CA GLY A 32 6.71 -6.61 -11.96
C GLY A 32 7.66 -7.18 -10.90
N ILE A 33 7.26 -7.18 -9.62
CA ILE A 33 8.06 -7.76 -8.54
C ILE A 33 7.91 -9.29 -8.58
N ARG A 34 9.03 -9.98 -8.80
CA ARG A 34 9.06 -11.45 -8.82
C ARG A 34 8.91 -12.01 -7.40
N LEU A 35 7.97 -12.92 -7.21
CA LEU A 35 7.80 -13.63 -5.94
C LEU A 35 8.93 -14.62 -5.72
N VAL A 36 9.49 -14.64 -4.52
CA VAL A 36 10.51 -15.60 -4.12
C VAL A 36 9.85 -16.81 -3.44
N SER A 37 10.34 -17.99 -3.78
CA SER A 37 9.99 -19.24 -3.10
C SER A 37 11.26 -20.02 -2.78
N VAL A 38 11.27 -20.71 -1.65
CA VAL A 38 12.42 -21.47 -1.14
C VAL A 38 11.98 -22.89 -0.74
N ALA A 39 12.96 -23.78 -0.54
CA ALA A 39 12.75 -25.17 -0.13
C ALA A 39 11.74 -25.93 -1.02
N GLY A 40 11.87 -25.79 -2.35
CA GLY A 40 11.01 -26.50 -3.31
C GLY A 40 9.54 -26.08 -3.30
N GLY A 41 9.19 -24.90 -2.78
CA GLY A 41 7.80 -24.44 -2.69
C GLY A 41 7.21 -24.49 -1.30
N MET A 42 7.90 -25.06 -0.31
CA MET A 42 7.42 -25.14 1.07
C MET A 42 7.22 -23.76 1.70
N LEU A 43 8.03 -22.78 1.30
CA LEU A 43 7.89 -21.38 1.70
C LEU A 43 7.78 -20.51 0.45
N LYS A 44 6.76 -19.64 0.44
CA LYS A 44 6.49 -18.72 -0.66
C LYS A 44 6.05 -17.37 -0.08
N VAL A 45 6.63 -16.30 -0.61
CA VAL A 45 6.19 -14.94 -0.27
C VAL A 45 4.77 -14.70 -0.79
N LYS A 46 3.90 -14.16 0.06
CA LYS A 46 2.54 -13.77 -0.32
C LYS A 46 2.61 -12.63 -1.34
N ASP A 47 1.79 -12.71 -2.39
CA ASP A 47 1.74 -11.68 -3.43
C ASP A 47 1.01 -10.41 -2.97
N GLU A 48 -0.01 -10.57 -2.14
CA GLU A 48 -0.74 -9.45 -1.55
C GLU A 48 0.09 -8.75 -0.47
N VAL A 49 0.31 -7.46 -0.67
CA VAL A 49 0.96 -6.56 0.28
C VAL A 49 -0.06 -5.55 0.76
N LYS A 50 -0.31 -5.53 2.07
CA LYS A 50 -1.12 -4.50 2.70
C LYS A 50 -0.26 -3.26 2.92
N LEU A 51 -0.71 -2.14 2.38
CA LEU A 51 -0.14 -0.82 2.59
C LEU A 51 -1.04 -0.04 3.55
N THR A 52 -0.47 0.50 4.61
CA THR A 52 -1.12 1.47 5.49
C THR A 52 -0.42 2.81 5.34
N PHE A 53 -1.19 3.89 5.34
CA PHE A 53 -0.61 5.22 5.16
C PHE A 53 -1.27 6.26 6.05
N GLU A 54 -0.47 7.27 6.34
CA GLU A 54 -0.87 8.51 6.97
C GLU A 54 -0.17 9.66 6.27
N ILE A 55 -0.94 10.66 5.87
CA ILE A 55 -0.47 11.83 5.13
C ILE A 55 -0.85 13.06 5.96
N VAL A 56 0.11 13.95 6.18
CA VAL A 56 -0.09 15.22 6.87
C VAL A 56 0.19 16.36 5.89
N ALA A 57 -0.78 17.23 5.67
CA ALA A 57 -0.64 18.43 4.87
C ALA A 57 -0.81 19.69 5.74
N ARG A 58 0.06 20.66 5.52
CA ARG A 58 0.08 21.96 6.20
C ARG A 58 0.25 23.05 5.15
N LYS A 59 -0.24 24.25 5.45
CA LYS A 59 -0.03 25.44 4.63
C LYS A 59 1.40 25.94 4.74
#